data_AF-A0A1Q7QX26-F1
#
_entry.id   AF-A0A1Q7QX26-F1
#
_cell.length_a   1.000
_cell.length_b   1.000
_cell.length_c   1.000
_cell.angle_alpha   90.00
_cell.angle_beta   90.00
_cell.angle_gamma   90.00
#
_symmetry.space_group_name_H-M   'P 1'
#
loop_
_entity.id
_entity.type
_entity.pdbx_description
1 polymer ?
#
loop_
_entity_poly.entity_id
_entity_poly.type
_entity_poly.pdbx_seq_one_letter_code
_entity_poly.pdbx_strand_id
1 'polypeptide(L)'
;MSEDVKRMADLLKSGATMLSDVCPECGNPLFRVKGDIFCAKCNKPVVYARATGPQATVSQSVLLETVEQTIVGKISETNALLKLEKDPEKMSVYSNLVFGWLSTLEKLRSLRDSERES
;
A
#
# COMPACT_ATOMS: atom_id res chain seq x y z
N MET A 1 -0.94 -10.68 38.08
CA MET A 1 -2.01 -10.29 37.15
C MET A 1 -1.67 -8.91 36.63
N SER A 2 -1.32 -8.79 35.35
CA SER A 2 -0.76 -7.58 34.74
C SER A 2 -1.73 -6.40 34.86
N GLU A 3 -1.23 -5.23 35.27
CA GLU A 3 -2.02 -3.99 35.45
C GLU A 3 -2.85 -3.62 34.22
N ASP A 4 -2.38 -4.00 33.03
CA ASP A 4 -3.05 -3.77 31.76
C ASP A 4 -4.42 -4.45 31.68
N VAL A 5 -4.56 -5.67 32.23
CA VAL A 5 -5.83 -6.41 32.19
C VAL A 5 -6.87 -5.78 33.12
N LYS A 6 -6.44 -5.24 34.27
CA LYS A 6 -7.33 -4.52 35.19
C LYS A 6 -7.86 -3.24 34.56
N ARG A 7 -6.98 -2.46 33.92
CA ARG A 7 -7.37 -1.22 33.22
C ARG A 7 -8.35 -1.48 32.08
N MET A 8 -8.15 -2.56 31.32
CA MET A 8 -9.10 -2.95 30.27
C MET A 8 -10.45 -3.38 30.83
N ALA A 9 -10.47 -4.11 31.96
CA ALA A 9 -11.72 -4.50 32.63
C ALA A 9 -12.47 -3.28 33.21
N ASP A 10 -11.76 -2.31 33.77
CA ASP A 10 -12.37 -1.10 34.33
C ASP A 10 -12.92 -0.16 33.23
N LEU A 11 -12.25 -0.12 32.07
CA LEU A 11 -12.75 0.59 30.90
C LEU A 11 -14.09 0.01 30.41
N LEU A 12 -14.21 -1.32 30.32
CA LEU A 12 -15.48 -1.98 29.97
C LEU A 12 -16.59 -1.66 30.99
N LYS A 13 -16.27 -1.65 32.29
CA LYS A 13 -17.23 -1.28 33.36
C LYS A 13 -17.67 0.19 33.29
N SER A 14 -16.83 1.08 32.79
CA SER A 14 -17.15 2.50 32.60
C SER A 14 -17.99 2.81 31.34
N GLY A 15 -18.36 1.77 30.58
CA GLY A 15 -19.16 1.90 29.35
C GLY A 15 -18.31 2.10 28.08
N ALA A 16 -17.00 1.82 28.14
CA ALA A 16 -16.17 1.79 26.94
C ALA A 16 -16.49 0.56 26.08
N THR A 17 -16.54 0.72 24.76
CA THR A 17 -16.69 -0.41 23.82
C THR A 17 -15.34 -0.75 23.21
N MET A 18 -14.89 -1.99 23.34
CA MET A 18 -13.70 -2.47 22.62
C MET A 18 -13.99 -2.52 21.11
N LEU A 19 -13.11 -1.94 20.32
CA LEU A 19 -13.19 -1.96 18.86
C LEU A 19 -12.36 -3.12 18.30
N SER A 20 -12.73 -3.61 17.12
CA SER A 20 -11.95 -4.61 16.37
C SER A 20 -10.64 -4.04 15.81
N ASP A 21 -10.49 -2.72 15.86
CA ASP A 21 -9.30 -2.00 15.40
C ASP A 21 -8.19 -2.01 16.47
N VAL A 22 -6.94 -2.12 16.02
CA VAL A 22 -5.74 -2.09 16.86
C VAL A 22 -4.99 -0.78 16.71
N CYS A 23 -4.34 -0.33 17.78
CA CYS A 23 -3.52 0.87 17.77
C CYS A 23 -2.29 0.67 16.84
N PRO A 24 -2.05 1.55 15.84
CA PRO A 24 -0.91 1.40 14.92
C PRO A 24 0.45 1.57 15.61
N GLU A 25 0.48 2.25 16.76
CA GLU A 25 1.71 2.51 17.52
C GLU A 25 2.13 1.37 18.45
N CYS A 26 1.18 0.55 18.93
CA CYS A 26 1.48 -0.46 19.96
C CYS A 26 0.77 -1.82 19.79
N GLY A 27 -0.06 -1.96 18.76
CA GLY A 27 -0.79 -3.20 18.45
C GLY A 27 -1.92 -3.56 19.43
N ASN A 28 -2.21 -2.71 20.42
CA ASN A 28 -3.25 -3.00 21.42
C ASN A 28 -4.66 -2.64 20.91
N PRO A 29 -5.71 -3.40 21.26
CA PRO A 29 -7.09 -3.05 20.89
C PRO A 29 -7.48 -1.63 21.31
N LEU A 30 -8.21 -0.94 20.43
CA LEU A 30 -8.74 0.39 20.68
C LEU A 30 -10.07 0.32 21.43
N PHE A 31 -10.37 1.37 22.19
CA PHE A 31 -11.60 1.49 22.97
C PHE A 31 -12.32 2.78 22.60
N ARG A 32 -13.65 2.73 22.51
CA ARG A 32 -14.51 3.89 22.29
C ARG A 32 -15.16 4.31 23.60
N VAL A 33 -14.95 5.57 23.99
CA VAL A 33 -15.53 6.17 25.20
C VAL A 33 -16.27 7.44 24.79
N LYS A 34 -17.60 7.49 24.97
CA LYS A 34 -18.43 8.69 24.68
C LYS A 34 -18.27 9.31 23.28
N GLY A 35 -17.86 8.51 22.29
CA GLY A 35 -17.67 8.95 20.90
C GLY A 35 -16.19 9.07 20.48
N ASP A 36 -15.29 9.23 21.44
CA ASP A 36 -13.86 9.34 21.19
C ASP A 36 -13.18 7.97 21.22
N ILE A 37 -12.18 7.81 20.36
CA ILE A 37 -11.39 6.58 20.24
C ILE A 37 -10.09 6.77 21.00
N PHE A 38 -9.78 5.79 21.84
CA PHE A 38 -8.68 5.86 22.77
C PHE A 38 -7.89 4.55 22.84
N CYS A 39 -6.57 4.65 22.91
CA CYS A 39 -5.72 3.48 23.19
C CYS A 39 -5.45 3.39 24.69
N ALA A 40 -5.97 2.33 25.33
CA ALA A 40 -5.80 2.08 26.77
C ALA A 40 -4.33 1.91 27.21
N LYS A 41 -3.46 1.44 26.30
CA LYS A 41 -2.04 1.22 26.56
C LYS A 41 -1.20 2.48 26.35
N CYS A 42 -1.40 3.19 25.23
CA CYS A 42 -0.68 4.43 24.94
C CYS A 42 -1.19 5.63 25.74
N ASN A 43 -2.36 5.52 26.36
CA ASN A 43 -3.08 6.60 27.04
C ASN A 43 -3.24 7.86 26.15
N LYS A 44 -3.41 7.65 24.84
CA LYS A 44 -3.52 8.71 23.83
C LYS A 44 -4.84 8.56 23.05
N PRO A 45 -5.52 9.68 22.75
CA PRO A 45 -6.63 9.68 21.80
C PRO A 45 -6.08 9.31 20.42
N VAL A 46 -6.72 8.36 19.76
CA VAL A 46 -6.32 7.88 18.43
C VAL A 46 -7.38 8.33 17.46
N VAL A 47 -7.11 9.40 16.72
CA VAL A 47 -7.92 9.81 15.59
C VAL A 47 -7.41 9.03 14.38
N TYR A 48 -8.01 7.87 14.12
CA TYR A 48 -7.90 7.26 12.80
C TYR A 48 -9.11 7.70 12.00
N ALA A 49 -8.87 8.20 10.78
CA ALA A 49 -9.96 8.41 9.83
C ALA A 49 -10.67 7.06 9.68
N ARG A 50 -11.92 6.97 10.12
CA ARG A 50 -12.76 5.82 9.78
C ARG A 50 -12.68 5.69 8.27
N ALA A 51 -12.11 4.59 7.80
CA ALA A 51 -12.34 4.12 6.44
C ALA A 51 -13.81 3.69 6.36
N THR A 52 -14.73 4.64 6.42
CA THR A 52 -16.14 4.51 6.07
C THR A 52 -16.39 5.05 4.66
N GLY A 53 -15.35 5.05 3.82
CA GLY A 53 -15.48 4.90 2.38
C GLY A 53 -15.07 3.48 2.00
N PRO A 54 -15.44 2.97 0.81
CA PRO A 54 -14.83 1.75 0.31
C PRO A 54 -13.32 1.87 0.51
N GLN A 55 -12.67 0.82 1.00
CA GLN A 55 -11.21 0.75 1.04
C GLN A 55 -10.71 1.44 -0.22
N ALA A 56 -9.84 2.44 -0.10
CA ALA A 56 -9.15 2.97 -1.26
C ALA A 56 -8.20 1.88 -1.76
N THR A 57 -8.75 0.76 -2.22
CA THR A 57 -8.12 -0.12 -3.17
C THR A 57 -7.90 0.80 -4.35
N VAL A 58 -6.64 1.19 -4.55
CA VAL A 58 -6.24 1.84 -5.80
C VAL A 58 -6.82 0.97 -6.89
N SER A 59 -7.68 1.55 -7.74
CA SER A 59 -8.36 0.75 -8.75
C SER A 59 -7.30 0.07 -9.61
N GLN A 60 -7.58 -1.16 -10.04
CA GLN A 60 -6.67 -1.91 -10.90
C GLN A 60 -6.27 -1.07 -12.14
N SER A 61 -7.19 -0.27 -12.67
CA SER A 61 -6.91 0.70 -13.74
C SER A 61 -5.82 1.73 -13.39
N VAL A 62 -5.90 2.36 -12.22
CA VAL A 62 -4.93 3.38 -11.76
C VAL A 62 -3.58 2.73 -11.45
N LEU A 63 -3.57 1.51 -10.90
CA LEU A 63 -2.34 0.75 -10.68
C LEU A 63 -1.65 0.42 -12.01
N LEU A 64 -2.40 -0.12 -12.98
CA LEU A 64 -1.85 -0.48 -14.29
C LEU A 64 -1.30 0.75 -15.03
N GLU A 65 -1.97 1.90 -14.94
CA GLU A 65 -1.47 3.16 -15.50
C GLU A 65 -0.15 3.61 -14.85
N THR A 66 -0.06 3.53 -13.52
CA THR A 66 1.17 3.89 -12.78
C THR A 66 2.34 2.97 -13.14
N VAL A 67 2.07 1.67 -13.33
CA VAL A 67 3.07 0.70 -13.76
C VAL A 67 3.52 0.97 -15.20
N GLU A 68 2.59 1.29 -16.11
CA GLU A 68 2.92 1.66 -17.49
C GLU A 68 3.85 2.88 -17.53
N GLN A 69 3.52 3.94 -16.78
CA GLN A 69 4.37 5.14 -16.68
C GLN A 69 5.78 4.80 -16.16
N THR A 70 5.87 3.95 -15.13
CA THR A 70 7.16 3.51 -14.56
C THR A 70 8.01 2.76 -15.59
N ILE A 71 7.40 1.83 -16.33
CA ILE A 71 8.11 1.03 -17.34
C ILE A 71 8.60 1.91 -18.49
N VAL A 72 7.76 2.83 -18.98
CA VAL A 72 8.16 3.79 -20.02
C VAL A 72 9.34 4.66 -19.56
N GLY A 73 9.30 5.13 -18.31
CA GLY A 73 10.43 5.83 -17.68
C GLY A 73 11.71 5.00 -17.68
N LYS A 74 11.62 3.72 -17.25
CA LYS A 74 12.76 2.80 -17.25
C LYS A 74 13.32 2.48 -18.62
N ILE A 75 12.47 2.36 -19.65
CA ILE A 75 12.91 2.21 -21.03
C ILE A 75 13.71 3.44 -21.47
N SER A 76 13.21 4.65 -21.17
CA SER A 76 13.90 5.89 -21.52
C SER A 76 15.27 6.02 -20.83
N GLU A 77 15.34 5.75 -19.52
CA GLU A 77 16.58 5.70 -18.74
C GLU A 77 17.58 4.71 -19.33
N THR A 78 17.13 3.47 -19.59
CA THR A 78 17.99 2.40 -20.11
C THR A 78 18.48 2.72 -21.53
N ASN A 79 17.63 3.30 -22.38
CA ASN A 79 18.01 3.76 -23.72
C ASN A 79 19.06 4.87 -23.68
N ALA A 80 19.00 5.78 -22.69
CA ALA A 80 20.01 6.80 -22.50
C ALA A 80 21.38 6.18 -22.14
N LEU A 81 21.39 5.14 -21.28
CA LEU A 81 22.60 4.38 -20.98
C LEU A 81 23.14 3.65 -22.20
N LEU A 82 22.26 2.96 -22.94
CA LEU A 82 22.61 2.21 -24.15
C LEU A 82 23.29 3.07 -25.22
N LYS A 83 22.83 4.32 -25.41
CA LYS A 83 23.42 5.26 -26.38
C LYS A 83 24.89 5.60 -26.09
N LEU A 84 25.28 5.57 -24.83
CA LEU A 84 26.63 5.95 -24.38
C LEU A 84 27.54 4.74 -24.19
N GLU A 85 26.95 3.56 -24.04
CA GLU A 85 27.68 2.33 -23.74
C GLU A 85 28.52 1.87 -24.94
N LYS A 86 29.75 1.44 -24.65
CA LYS A 86 30.71 0.91 -25.63
C LYS A 86 31.12 -0.52 -25.32
N ASP A 87 30.87 -0.98 -24.11
CA ASP A 87 31.08 -2.35 -23.68
C ASP A 87 30.00 -3.26 -24.30
N PRO A 88 30.37 -4.22 -25.17
CA PRO A 88 29.41 -5.12 -25.83
C PRO A 88 28.58 -5.96 -24.85
N GLU A 89 29.14 -6.35 -23.70
CA GLU A 89 28.42 -7.16 -22.72
C GLU A 89 27.35 -6.33 -22.03
N LYS A 90 27.69 -5.12 -21.57
CA LYS A 90 26.71 -4.20 -20.96
C LYS A 90 25.64 -3.76 -21.96
N MET A 91 26.03 -3.52 -23.21
CA MET A 91 25.10 -3.20 -24.29
C MET A 91 24.07 -4.32 -24.51
N SER A 92 24.50 -5.58 -24.46
CA SER A 92 23.61 -6.74 -24.53
C SER A 92 22.65 -6.78 -23.33
N VAL A 93 23.15 -6.55 -22.12
CA VAL A 93 22.31 -6.49 -20.90
C VAL A 93 21.24 -5.41 -21.00
N TYR A 94 21.61 -4.18 -21.38
CA TYR A 94 20.66 -3.08 -21.53
C TYR A 94 19.62 -3.35 -22.63
N SER A 95 20.04 -3.95 -23.74
CA SER A 95 19.13 -4.34 -24.83
C SER A 95 18.11 -5.38 -24.38
N ASN A 96 18.55 -6.38 -23.60
CA ASN A 96 17.66 -7.39 -23.02
C ASN A 96 16.70 -6.80 -21.98
N LEU A 97 17.15 -5.83 -21.18
CA LEU A 97 16.27 -5.11 -20.24
C LEU A 97 15.18 -4.33 -20.99
N VAL A 98 15.55 -3.57 -22.03
CA VAL A 98 14.59 -2.84 -22.86
C VAL A 98 13.59 -3.81 -23.52
N PHE A 99 14.07 -4.93 -24.06
CA PHE A 99 13.21 -5.96 -24.63
C PHE A 99 12.20 -6.53 -23.61
N GLY A 100 12.66 -6.83 -22.38
CA GLY A 100 11.82 -7.29 -21.29
C GLY A 100 10.75 -6.27 -20.91
N TRP A 101 11.10 -4.99 -20.88
CA TRP A 101 10.16 -3.91 -20.61
C TRP A 101 9.11 -3.71 -21.71
N LEU A 102 9.51 -3.77 -22.99
CA LEU A 102 8.58 -3.72 -24.12
C LEU A 102 7.59 -4.89 -24.08
N SER A 103 8.08 -6.11 -23.81
CA SER A 103 7.24 -7.30 -23.65
C SER A 103 6.27 -7.17 -22.47
N THR A 104 6.69 -6.51 -21.39
CA THR A 104 5.83 -6.25 -20.23
C THR A 104 4.75 -5.22 -20.56
N LEU A 105 5.06 -4.18 -21.35
CA LEU A 105 4.08 -3.20 -21.82
C LEU A 105 3.01 -3.84 -22.71
N GLU A 106 3.38 -4.77 -23.58
CA GLU A 106 2.40 -5.53 -24.39
C GLU A 106 1.43 -6.33 -23.51
N LYS A 107 1.95 -7.01 -22.48
CA LYS A 107 1.11 -7.73 -21.50
C LYS A 107 0.18 -6.80 -20.74
N LEU A 108 0.67 -5.62 -20.32
CA LEU A 108 -0.16 -4.61 -19.64
C LEU A 108 -1.31 -4.11 -20.53
N ARG A 109 -1.04 -3.91 -21.83
CA ARG A 109 -2.09 -3.55 -22.80
C ARG A 109 -3.15 -4.63 -22.92
N SER A 110 -2.73 -5.90 -23.05
CA SER A 110 -3.65 -7.03 -23.10
C SER A 110 -4.53 -7.15 -21.85
N LEU A 111 -3.97 -6.90 -20.65
CA LEU A 111 -4.73 -6.90 -19.40
C LEU A 111 -5.76 -5.76 -19.35
N ARG A 112 -5.42 -4.58 -19.87
CA ARG A 112 -6.34 -3.45 -19.93
C ARG A 112 -7.48 -3.70 -20.92
N ASP A 113 -7.22 -4.37 -22.04
CA ASP A 113 -8.25 -4.71 -23.01
C ASP A 113 -9.26 -5.72 -22.43
N SER A 114 -8.80 -6.72 -21.66
CA SER A 114 -9.70 -7.67 -20.97
C SER A 114 -10.60 -7.03 -19.90
N GLU A 115 -10.12 -5.99 -19.22
CA GLU A 115 -10.92 -5.24 -18.23
C GLU A 115 -12.01 -4.39 -18.89
N ARG A 116 -11.85 -4.00 -20.17
CA ARG A 116 -12.80 -3.15 -20.89
C ARG A 116 -13.96 -3.94 -21.51
N GLU A 117 -13.81 -5.26 -21.60
CA GLU A 117 -14.81 -6.21 -22.11
C GLU A 117 -15.60 -6.92 -21.01
N SER A 118 -15.22 -6.74 -19.74
CA SER A 118 -15.90 -7.28 -18.55
C SER A 118 -16.86 -6.27 -17.92
#